data_AF-A0A7R9A1E6-F1
#
_entry.id   AF-A0A7R9A1E6-F1
#
_cell.length_a   1.000
_cell.length_b   1.000
_cell.length_c   1.000
_cell.angle_alpha   90.00
_cell.angle_beta   90.00
_cell.angle_gamma   90.00
#
_symmetry.space_group_name_H-M   'P 1'
#
loop_
_entity.id
_entity.type
_entity.pdbx_description
1 polymer ?
#
loop_
_entity_poly.entity_id
_entity_poly.type
_entity_poly.pdbx_seq_one_letter_code
_entity_poly.pdbx_strand_id
1 'polypeptide(L)'
;TAATLGLQATDIVITGQVETSEQDVFTALGIGGSIVGFSAEDARERLLALPWVKNVAIRKIYPGKLTVALAEKRAMAVWQHNDRLTVVEKTGAPIAKFGIADLLNNRFSDLPHLVGDGAAERASEILPLAAQYPSIAG
;
A
#
# COMPACT_ATOMS: atom_id res chain seq x y z
N THR A 1 29.05 37.28 -11.44
CA THR A 1 28.85 36.32 -10.33
C THR A 1 27.47 35.71 -10.50
N ALA A 2 27.39 34.47 -10.97
CA ALA A 2 26.10 33.79 -11.14
C ALA A 2 25.66 33.19 -9.79
N ALA A 3 24.48 33.59 -9.31
CA ALA A 3 23.89 33.02 -8.11
C ALA A 3 23.29 31.66 -8.44
N THR A 4 23.72 30.62 -7.71
CA THR A 4 23.13 29.28 -7.76
C THR A 4 21.73 29.36 -7.16
N LEU A 5 20.70 29.47 -8.01
CA LEU A 5 19.30 29.44 -7.56
C LEU A 5 19.03 28.14 -6.81
N GLY A 6 18.44 28.27 -5.62
CA GLY A 6 18.08 27.18 -4.74
C GLY A 6 17.17 26.15 -5.43
N LEU A 7 17.73 24.97 -5.71
CA LEU A 7 17.01 23.75 -6.11
C LEU A 7 16.67 22.87 -4.89
N GLN A 8 16.60 23.44 -3.69
CA GLN A 8 16.60 22.71 -2.41
C GLN A 8 15.20 22.53 -1.78
N ALA A 9 14.15 23.14 -2.32
CA ALA A 9 12.79 23.03 -1.78
C ALA A 9 11.83 22.48 -2.85
N THR A 10 11.61 21.17 -2.81
CA THR A 10 10.52 20.52 -3.56
C THR A 10 9.37 20.28 -2.61
N ASP A 11 8.23 20.89 -2.88
CA ASP A 11 7.01 20.67 -2.11
C ASP A 11 6.35 19.40 -2.66
N ILE A 12 6.40 18.31 -1.86
CA ILE A 12 5.85 17.00 -2.21
C ILE A 12 4.54 16.84 -1.47
N VAL A 13 3.46 16.66 -2.23
CA VAL A 13 2.12 16.45 -1.69
C VAL A 13 1.72 15.00 -1.93
N ILE A 14 1.57 14.23 -0.86
CA ILE A 14 1.20 12.81 -0.90
C ILE A 14 -0.26 12.67 -0.45
N THR A 15 -1.08 11.97 -1.24
CA THR A 15 -2.51 11.77 -0.97
C THR A 15 -2.93 10.33 -1.18
N GLY A 16 -3.98 9.89 -0.48
CA GLY A 16 -4.56 8.55 -0.62
C GLY A 16 -3.84 7.44 0.15
N GLN A 17 -2.88 7.80 1.00
CA GLN A 17 -2.26 6.89 1.97
C GLN A 17 -3.23 6.56 3.12
N VAL A 18 -3.32 5.29 3.50
CA VAL A 18 -4.04 4.81 4.68
C VAL A 18 -3.12 3.87 5.47
N GLU A 19 -2.56 2.89 4.77
CA GLU A 19 -1.68 1.85 5.31
C GLU A 19 -0.20 2.14 5.05
N THR A 20 0.12 2.79 3.93
CA THR A 20 1.49 3.11 3.54
C THR A 20 1.98 4.36 4.27
N SER A 21 3.14 4.30 4.91
CA SER A 21 3.68 5.48 5.61
C SER A 21 4.24 6.52 4.65
N GLU A 22 4.15 7.79 5.02
CA GLU A 22 4.75 8.88 4.24
C GLU A 22 6.26 8.71 4.03
N GLN A 23 6.96 8.16 5.04
CA GLN A 23 8.39 7.86 4.98
C GLN A 23 8.71 6.77 3.95
N ASP A 24 7.90 5.71 3.87
CA ASP A 24 8.06 4.66 2.86
C ASP A 24 7.84 5.21 1.46
N VAL A 25 6.81 6.04 1.28
CA VAL A 25 6.54 6.72 0.00
C VAL A 25 7.72 7.61 -0.39
N PHE A 26 8.21 8.44 0.53
CA PHE A 26 9.35 9.32 0.27
C PHE A 26 10.62 8.54 -0.08
N THR A 27 10.89 7.46 0.65
CA THR A 27 12.02 6.56 0.39
C THR A 27 11.90 5.91 -1.00
N ALA A 28 10.71 5.42 -1.36
CA ALA A 28 10.45 4.80 -2.65
C ALA A 28 10.50 5.80 -3.82
N LEU A 29 10.16 7.08 -3.59
CA LEU A 29 10.34 8.14 -4.58
C LEU A 29 11.82 8.38 -4.90
N GLY A 30 12.75 8.03 -3.99
CA GLY A 30 14.20 8.11 -4.22
C GLY A 30 14.73 9.54 -4.38
N ILE A 31 14.01 10.53 -3.87
CA ILE A 31 14.35 11.95 -4.02
C ILE A 31 15.27 12.34 -2.86
N GLY A 32 16.58 12.14 -3.04
CA GLY A 32 17.60 12.48 -2.05
C GLY A 32 17.86 13.99 -1.88
N GLY A 33 16.82 14.82 -2.00
CA GLY A 33 16.90 16.28 -1.86
C GLY A 33 16.96 17.09 -3.17
N SER A 34 16.91 16.45 -4.35
CA SER A 34 16.84 17.14 -5.65
C SER A 34 15.98 16.38 -6.66
N ILE A 35 15.17 17.12 -7.43
CA ILE A 35 14.39 16.59 -8.58
C ILE A 35 15.25 16.47 -9.84
N VAL A 36 16.49 16.99 -9.82
CA VAL A 36 17.37 16.95 -11.00
C VAL A 36 17.71 15.48 -11.29
N GLY A 37 17.21 14.96 -12.40
CA GLY A 37 17.32 13.54 -12.76
C GLY A 37 16.20 12.63 -12.22
N PHE A 38 15.16 13.18 -11.57
CA PHE A 38 14.02 12.38 -11.10
C PHE A 38 13.19 11.85 -12.26
N SER A 39 13.19 10.52 -12.39
CA SER A 39 12.32 9.75 -13.27
C SER A 39 11.03 9.39 -12.54
N ALA A 40 9.90 9.89 -13.05
CA ALA A 40 8.59 9.56 -12.50
C ALA A 40 8.21 8.09 -12.78
N GLU A 41 8.75 7.51 -13.85
CA GLU A 41 8.52 6.12 -14.22
C GLU A 41 9.20 5.17 -13.22
N ASP A 42 10.49 5.38 -12.95
CA ASP A 42 11.22 4.58 -11.97
C ASP A 42 10.62 4.71 -10.56
N ALA A 43 10.23 5.93 -10.16
CA ALA A 43 9.57 6.17 -8.88
C ALA A 43 8.22 5.47 -8.80
N ARG A 44 7.46 5.45 -9.90
CA ARG A 44 6.20 4.70 -10.00
C ARG A 44 6.43 3.21 -9.85
N GLU A 45 7.44 2.63 -10.47
CA GLU A 45 7.77 1.21 -10.32
C GLU A 45 8.12 0.85 -8.88
N ARG A 46 8.94 1.67 -8.21
CA ARG A 46 9.28 1.49 -6.78
C ARG A 46 8.06 1.59 -5.88
N LEU A 47 7.17 2.56 -6.13
CA LEU A 47 5.94 2.72 -5.35
C LEU A 47 4.96 1.57 -5.58
N LEU A 48 4.84 1.04 -6.79
CA LEU A 48 4.01 -0.13 -7.10
C LEU A 48 4.57 -1.43 -6.48
N ALA A 49 5.86 -1.48 -6.16
CA ALA A 49 6.46 -2.59 -5.44
C ALA A 49 6.09 -2.63 -3.94
N LEU A 50 5.53 -1.54 -3.40
CA LEU A 50 5.04 -1.52 -2.02
C LEU A 50 3.79 -2.41 -1.89
N PRO A 51 3.68 -3.20 -0.80
CA PRO A 51 2.65 -4.25 -0.68
C PRO A 51 1.22 -3.71 -0.75
N TRP A 52 0.97 -2.57 -0.11
CA TRP A 52 -0.35 -1.93 -0.02
C TRP A 52 -0.72 -1.11 -1.25
N VAL A 53 0.23 -0.79 -2.13
CA VAL A 53 -0.03 0.09 -3.27
C VAL A 53 -0.67 -0.71 -4.40
N LYS A 54 -1.85 -0.27 -4.83
CA LYS A 54 -2.56 -0.82 -6.00
C LYS A 54 -2.24 -0.03 -7.26
N ASN A 55 -2.23 1.29 -7.14
CA ASN A 55 -1.90 2.18 -8.24
C ASN A 55 -1.26 3.46 -7.71
N VAL A 56 -0.50 4.13 -8.57
CA VAL A 56 0.13 5.41 -8.26
C VAL A 56 0.07 6.34 -9.45
N ALA A 57 -0.28 7.60 -9.17
CA ALA A 57 -0.24 8.69 -10.13
C ALA A 57 0.72 9.77 -9.64
N ILE A 58 1.79 9.99 -10.41
CA ILE A 58 2.82 10.99 -10.11
C ILE A 58 2.65 12.14 -11.10
N ARG A 59 2.53 13.37 -10.60
CA ARG A 59 2.37 14.59 -11.41
C ARG A 59 3.38 15.64 -10.98
N LYS A 60 4.14 16.14 -11.96
CA LYS A 60 5.05 17.29 -11.79
C LYS A 60 4.26 18.56 -12.06
N ILE A 61 4.16 19.44 -11.07
CA ILE A 61 3.53 20.76 -11.18
C ILE A 61 4.65 21.80 -11.14
N TYR A 62 4.87 22.49 -12.26
CA TYR A 62 5.91 23.52 -12.35
C TYR A 62 5.47 24.83 -11.68
N PRO A 63 6.42 25.62 -11.13
CA PRO A 63 7.84 25.31 -10.92
C PRO A 63 8.11 24.80 -9.49
N GLY A 64 8.22 23.49 -9.28
CA GLY A 64 8.80 22.90 -8.04
C GLY A 64 7.88 22.08 -7.14
N LYS A 65 6.67 21.72 -7.58
CA LYS A 65 5.75 20.85 -6.83
C LYS A 65 5.67 19.45 -7.43
N LEU A 66 5.65 18.43 -6.59
CA LEU A 66 5.40 17.05 -6.97
C LEU A 66 4.16 16.54 -6.24
N THR A 67 3.15 16.12 -6.98
CA THR A 67 1.96 15.50 -6.39
C THR A 67 2.00 14.01 -6.64
N VAL A 68 1.84 13.23 -5.57
CA VAL A 68 1.78 11.77 -5.60
C VAL A 68 0.44 11.35 -5.03
N ALA A 69 -0.40 10.78 -5.88
CA ALA A 69 -1.66 10.20 -5.48
C ALA A 69 -1.52 8.68 -5.49
N LEU A 70 -1.70 8.06 -4.32
CA LEU A 70 -1.69 6.62 -4.14
C LEU A 70 -3.12 6.10 -4.07
N ALA A 71 -3.35 4.94 -4.67
CA ALA A 71 -4.52 4.14 -4.44
C ALA A 71 -4.07 2.83 -3.79
N GLU A 72 -4.56 2.57 -2.59
CA GLU A 72 -4.19 1.37 -1.84
C GLU A 72 -5.14 0.20 -2.08
N LYS A 73 -4.63 -1.01 -1.86
CA LYS A 73 -5.40 -2.25 -1.84
C LYS A 73 -6.28 -2.27 -0.60
N ARG A 74 -7.49 -2.84 -0.71
CA ARG A 74 -8.39 -3.00 0.43
C ARG A 74 -8.25 -4.39 1.00
N ALA A 75 -7.87 -4.46 2.28
CA ALA A 75 -7.93 -5.69 3.06
C ALA A 75 -9.38 -6.20 3.12
N MET A 76 -9.57 -7.49 2.83
CA MET A 76 -10.88 -8.15 2.89
C MET A 76 -10.90 -9.35 3.82
N ALA A 77 -9.79 -10.06 3.95
CA ALA A 77 -9.65 -11.15 4.89
C ALA A 77 -8.21 -11.32 5.36
N VAL A 78 -8.07 -12.05 6.45
CA VAL A 78 -6.79 -12.58 6.91
C VAL A 78 -6.75 -14.05 6.53
N TRP A 79 -5.70 -14.47 5.82
CA TRP A 79 -5.45 -15.85 5.46
C TRP A 79 -4.36 -16.44 6.36
N GLN A 80 -4.67 -17.55 7.04
CA GLN A 80 -3.71 -18.33 7.81
C GLN A 80 -3.30 -19.58 7.05
N HIS A 81 -2.00 -19.71 6.82
CA HIS A 81 -1.38 -20.89 6.23
C HIS A 81 -0.07 -21.22 6.96
N ASN A 82 0.07 -22.45 7.44
CA ASN A 82 1.26 -22.92 8.19
C ASN A 82 1.73 -21.94 9.29
N ASP A 83 0.81 -21.53 10.17
CA ASP A 83 1.04 -20.55 11.26
C ASP A 83 1.46 -19.14 10.80
N ARG A 84 1.35 -18.82 9.50
CA ARG A 84 1.59 -17.49 8.97
C ARG A 84 0.29 -16.83 8.57
N LEU A 85 0.08 -15.64 9.11
CA LEU A 85 -1.05 -14.79 8.78
C LEU A 85 -0.66 -13.83 7.65
N THR A 86 -1.52 -13.70 6.65
CA THR A 86 -1.33 -12.82 5.49
C THR A 86 -2.63 -12.10 5.21
N VAL A 87 -2.58 -10.78 5.02
CA VAL A 87 -3.76 -10.01 4.61
C VAL A 87 -3.97 -10.22 3.12
N VAL A 88 -5.19 -10.56 2.71
CA VAL A 88 -5.57 -10.76 1.30
C VAL A 88 -6.62 -9.73 0.87
N GLU A 89 -6.59 -9.37 -0.41
CA GLU A 89 -7.63 -8.54 -1.02
C GLU A 89 -8.82 -9.39 -1.50
N LYS A 90 -9.86 -8.73 -2.04
CA LYS A 90 -11.09 -9.38 -2.53
C LYS A 90 -10.85 -10.54 -3.52
N THR A 91 -9.81 -10.44 -4.33
CA THR A 91 -9.46 -11.45 -5.34
C THR A 91 -8.80 -12.68 -4.73
N GLY A 92 -8.34 -12.59 -3.47
CA GLY A 92 -7.47 -13.58 -2.83
C GLY A 92 -5.98 -13.30 -2.98
N ALA A 93 -5.58 -12.25 -3.71
CA ALA A 93 -4.17 -11.91 -3.84
C ALA A 93 -3.58 -11.44 -2.49
N PRO A 94 -2.39 -11.94 -2.10
CA PRO A 94 -1.73 -11.50 -0.88
C PRO A 94 -1.30 -10.04 -1.00
N ILE A 95 -1.64 -9.24 0.01
CA ILE A 95 -1.25 -7.83 0.12
C ILE A 95 0.05 -7.72 0.89
N ALA A 96 0.03 -8.14 2.16
CA ALA A 96 1.14 -8.03 3.08
C ALA A 96 1.13 -9.17 4.10
N LYS A 97 2.30 -9.50 4.64
CA LYS A 97 2.40 -10.39 5.80
C LYS A 97 1.80 -9.69 7.00
N PHE A 98 0.93 -10.40 7.71
CA PHE A 98 0.33 -9.91 8.94
C PHE A 98 1.38 -9.97 10.05
N GLY A 99 1.77 -8.81 10.58
CA GLY A 99 2.79 -8.73 11.60
C GLY A 99 2.24 -8.94 13.01
N ILE A 100 3.14 -9.25 13.93
CA ILE A 100 2.88 -9.21 15.38
C ILE A 100 2.38 -7.82 15.84
N ALA A 101 2.84 -6.75 15.20
CA ALA A 101 2.36 -5.39 15.45
C ALA A 101 0.87 -5.22 15.07
N ASP A 102 0.42 -5.83 13.97
CA ASP A 102 -0.98 -5.79 13.56
C ASP A 102 -1.88 -6.62 14.49
N LEU A 103 -1.35 -7.73 15.03
CA LEU A 103 -2.03 -8.56 16.04
C LEU A 103 -2.23 -7.79 17.34
N LEU A 104 -1.17 -7.16 17.84
CA LEU A 104 -1.18 -6.41 19.10
C LEU A 104 -2.12 -5.19 19.04
N ASN A 105 -2.25 -4.57 17.87
CA ASN A 105 -3.12 -3.42 17.66
C ASN A 105 -4.56 -3.83 17.30
N ASN A 106 -4.88 -5.13 17.24
CA ASN A 106 -6.22 -5.66 16.94
C ASN A 106 -6.84 -5.03 15.68
N ARG A 107 -5.99 -4.68 14.70
CA ARG A 107 -6.32 -3.74 13.62
C ARG A 107 -7.27 -4.31 12.57
N PHE A 108 -7.26 -5.63 12.44
CA PHE A 108 -7.99 -6.37 11.40
C PHE A 108 -8.95 -7.40 11.99
N SER A 109 -9.35 -7.21 13.25
CA SER A 109 -10.12 -8.22 13.99
C SER A 109 -11.58 -8.35 13.53
N ASP A 110 -12.08 -7.36 12.80
CA ASP A 110 -13.37 -7.43 12.11
C ASP A 110 -13.29 -8.15 10.75
N LEU A 111 -12.10 -8.56 10.30
CA LEU A 111 -11.95 -9.27 9.03
C LEU A 111 -12.19 -10.78 9.21
N PRO A 112 -12.95 -11.42 8.32
CA PRO A 112 -13.14 -12.87 8.37
C PRO A 112 -11.81 -13.60 8.17
N HIS A 113 -11.63 -14.67 8.94
CA HIS A 113 -10.43 -15.48 8.91
C HIS A 113 -10.61 -16.65 7.93
N LEU A 114 -9.72 -16.74 6.94
CA LEU A 114 -9.64 -17.88 6.02
C LEU A 114 -8.50 -18.81 6.47
N VAL A 115 -8.77 -20.11 6.60
CA VAL A 115 -7.78 -21.12 7.03
C VAL A 115 -7.70 -22.25 6.00
N GLY A 116 -6.49 -22.65 5.62
CA GLY A 116 -6.23 -23.84 4.78
C GLY A 116 -5.49 -23.56 3.46
N ASP A 117 -4.90 -24.63 2.90
CA ASP A 117 -4.26 -24.63 1.56
C ASP A 117 -5.29 -24.32 0.46
N GLY A 118 -4.99 -23.36 -0.41
CA GLY A 118 -5.88 -22.95 -1.50
C GLY A 118 -7.06 -22.06 -1.10
N ALA A 119 -7.19 -21.70 0.18
CA ALA A 119 -8.25 -20.81 0.65
C ALA A 119 -8.15 -19.39 0.04
N ALA A 120 -6.93 -18.92 -0.24
CA ALA A 120 -6.71 -17.66 -0.95
C ALA A 120 -7.25 -17.69 -2.39
N GLU A 121 -7.02 -18.78 -3.14
CA GLU A 121 -7.48 -18.91 -4.53
C GLU A 121 -9.01 -18.99 -4.62
N ARG A 122 -9.65 -19.57 -3.60
CA ARG A 122 -11.12 -19.62 -3.45
C ARG A 122 -11.69 -18.41 -2.73
N ALA A 123 -10.87 -17.45 -2.27
CA ALA A 123 -11.34 -16.29 -1.53
C ALA A 123 -12.33 -15.46 -2.34
N SER A 124 -12.12 -15.33 -3.66
CA SER A 124 -13.07 -14.64 -4.56
C SER A 124 -14.49 -15.23 -4.53
N GLU A 125 -14.63 -16.53 -4.27
CA GLU A 125 -15.90 -17.26 -4.19
C GLU A 125 -16.48 -17.26 -2.76
N ILE A 126 -15.60 -17.34 -1.74
CA ILE A 126 -15.98 -17.49 -0.33
C ILE A 126 -16.25 -16.13 0.34
N LEU A 127 -15.44 -15.11 0.07
CA LEU A 127 -15.58 -13.77 0.65
C LEU A 127 -16.95 -13.13 0.42
N PRO A 128 -17.56 -13.18 -0.79
CA PRO A 128 -18.90 -12.61 -0.98
C PRO A 128 -19.99 -13.38 -0.22
N LEU A 129 -19.81 -14.68 0.05
CA LEU A 129 -20.74 -15.48 0.86
C LEU A 129 -20.55 -15.21 2.36
N ALA A 130 -19.31 -15.09 2.83
CA ALA A 130 -18.99 -14.71 4.20
C ALA A 130 -19.49 -13.29 4.53
N ALA A 131 -19.39 -12.36 3.58
CA ALA A 131 -19.95 -11.01 3.73
C ALA A 131 -21.49 -10.99 3.86
N GLN A 132 -22.20 -12.04 3.45
CA GLN A 132 -23.65 -12.16 3.62
C GLN A 132 -24.05 -12.68 5.01
N TYR A 133 -23.13 -13.30 5.76
CA TYR A 133 -23.40 -13.90 7.07
C TYR A 133 -22.35 -13.46 8.11
N PRO A 134 -22.42 -12.21 8.61
CA PRO A 134 -21.45 -11.67 9.57
C PRO A 134 -21.43 -12.38 10.93
N SER A 135 -22.40 -13.27 11.21
CA SER A 135 -22.56 -13.97 12.49
C SER A 135 -21.70 -15.24 12.65
N ILE A 136 -20.92 -15.65 11.65
CA ILE A 136 -20.01 -16.82 11.73
C ILE A 136 -18.51 -16.45 11.78
N ALA A 137 -18.18 -15.15 11.80
CA ALA A 137 -16.81 -14.63 11.86
C ALA A 137 -16.38 -14.28 13.30
N GLY A 138 -16.70 -15.14 14.27
CA GLY A 138 -16.35 -14.98 15.69
C GLY A 138 -15.28 -15.96 16.15
#